data_AF-A0A1E4TW15-F1
#
_entry.id   AF-A0A1E4TW15-F1
#
_cell.length_a   1.000
_cell.length_b   1.000
_cell.length_c   1.000
_cell.angle_alpha   90.00
_cell.angle_beta   90.00
_cell.angle_gamma   90.00
#
_symmetry.space_group_name_H-M   'P 1'
#
loop_
_entity.id
_entity.type
_entity.pdbx_description
1 polymer ?
#
loop_
_entity_poly.entity_id
_entity_poly.type
_entity_poly.pdbx_seq_one_letter_code
_entity_poly.pdbx_strand_id
1 'polypeptide(L)'
;MGLLSYFDPNNHLVFLLSFSYLLNHKDVAAIALVVKFCYNLVIYSSISISFMVFLPVLLLIVADWLIYSFRVVKYDIFKCRWVGNYSSSGDIPGVTNLVKNSPSLTSFLMFYTYKNKSDFDSSDCLDPIDDSSNNDEIIGDTSNSGKVYLKSEPDSNKIKEYDNTKKNFAITGSNMLFSRKVVGFNLVKNFSFCTRKLYSTTEKLRPDELAFVFDIDGVIMRGSKPIIAATKTLNTLKSLKIPFILLTNGGGKLEKSRTKFLSEKLRVDLSPLQIVQSHTPFKCLINKFSRVLVVGGPEDKSRYVAVNYGFKDVIIPADVIRANNAVWPYAQYTDSQLLKWSFDNERTNLFGPKAKPIECILVFNDSRDMGSDIQIILELLNSQDGFLGTKRNFDKNSSKPSIPIYFSNNDFVWANDYQLPRFGQGALKIMIDSLYKHSNGVDFLESTVIGKPEKVTYDYAHHALIDWRKNILQEDQNHHNNDLEQVVPELGKPPVNSPLKKVFMVGDNPESDIIGTNNYGWESILVRTGVFKDQDFIDDKAGKYARPTIGIFDDVDCGVNHILNHYLS
;
A
#
# COMPACT_ATOMS: atom_id res chain seq x y z
N MET A 1 38.84 17.14 12.17
CA MET A 1 40.23 16.71 12.37
C MET A 1 40.40 15.42 13.19
N GLY A 2 39.37 14.85 13.83
CA GLY A 2 39.49 13.59 14.59
C GLY A 2 39.48 12.28 13.78
N LEU A 3 39.47 12.34 12.44
CA LEU A 3 39.44 11.15 11.56
C LEU A 3 40.80 10.82 10.94
N LEU A 4 41.85 11.63 11.18
CA LEU A 4 43.18 11.41 10.60
C LEU A 4 44.15 10.65 11.52
N SER A 5 43.78 10.34 12.76
CA SER A 5 44.62 9.60 13.71
C SER A 5 44.44 8.08 13.68
N TYR A 6 43.64 7.56 12.74
CA TYR A 6 43.40 6.12 12.54
C TYR A 6 43.91 5.60 11.20
N PHE A 7 44.87 6.29 10.60
CA PHE A 7 45.55 5.82 9.38
C PHE A 7 46.76 4.99 9.75
N ASP A 8 46.56 3.68 9.90
CA ASP A 8 47.66 2.70 9.87
C ASP A 8 47.88 2.27 8.41
N PRO A 9 48.98 2.68 7.76
CA PRO A 9 49.27 2.34 6.36
C PRO A 9 49.57 0.84 6.15
N ASN A 10 49.74 0.06 7.21
CA ASN A 10 49.95 -1.39 7.10
C ASN A 10 48.65 -2.19 7.15
N ASN A 11 47.51 -1.54 7.38
CA ASN A 11 46.22 -2.21 7.46
C ASN A 11 45.33 -1.85 6.25
N HIS A 12 45.57 -2.58 5.15
CA HIS A 12 44.94 -2.35 3.83
C HIS A 12 43.40 -2.28 3.85
N LEU A 13 42.75 -2.99 4.79
CA LEU A 13 41.30 -3.03 4.90
C LEU A 13 40.70 -1.72 5.45
N VAL A 14 41.39 -1.10 6.42
CA VAL A 14 40.96 0.18 7.03
C VAL A 14 41.11 1.33 6.04
N PHE A 15 42.16 1.31 5.22
CA PHE A 15 42.37 2.28 4.14
C PHE A 15 41.26 2.21 3.08
N LEU A 16 40.92 1.01 2.61
CA LEU A 16 39.88 0.80 1.59
C LEU A 16 38.48 1.21 2.07
N LEU A 17 38.13 0.90 3.33
CA LEU A 17 36.84 1.27 3.91
C LEU A 17 36.72 2.79 4.11
N SER A 18 37.79 3.44 4.56
CA SER A 18 37.82 4.91 4.75
C SER A 18 37.77 5.66 3.42
N PHE A 19 38.43 5.13 2.38
CA PHE A 19 38.41 5.71 1.03
C PHE A 19 37.06 5.51 0.34
N SER A 20 36.45 4.33 0.50
CA SER A 20 35.10 4.05 0.00
C SER A 20 34.04 4.94 0.68
N TYR A 21 34.21 5.24 1.96
CA TYR A 21 33.35 6.16 2.70
C TYR A 21 33.45 7.59 2.15
N LEU A 22 34.68 8.07 1.90
CA LEU A 22 34.91 9.41 1.33
C LEU A 22 34.35 9.56 -0.10
N LEU A 23 34.47 8.52 -0.93
CA LEU A 23 33.90 8.49 -2.28
C LEU A 23 32.36 8.56 -2.25
N ASN A 24 31.72 7.86 -1.31
CA ASN A 24 30.26 7.89 -1.18
C ASN A 24 29.71 9.24 -0.70
N HIS A 25 30.49 10.02 0.03
CA HIS A 25 30.07 11.33 0.54
C HIS A 25 30.47 12.53 -0.33
N LYS A 26 31.08 12.30 -1.51
CA LYS A 26 31.41 13.33 -2.52
C LYS A 26 32.22 14.53 -2.00
N ASP A 27 33.04 14.35 -0.96
CA ASP A 27 33.92 15.41 -0.44
C ASP A 27 35.20 15.51 -1.30
N VAL A 28 35.13 16.37 -2.32
CA VAL A 28 36.19 16.55 -3.33
C VAL A 28 37.52 17.02 -2.70
N ALA A 29 37.47 17.80 -1.61
CA ALA A 29 38.67 18.31 -0.95
C ALA A 29 39.40 17.22 -0.17
N ALA A 30 38.65 16.36 0.53
CA ALA A 30 39.21 15.22 1.25
C ALA A 30 39.79 14.17 0.29
N ILE A 31 39.12 13.91 -0.83
CA ILE A 31 39.60 12.98 -1.86
C ILE A 31 40.91 13.49 -2.49
N ALA A 32 41.00 14.79 -2.82
CA ALA A 32 42.22 15.38 -3.36
C ALA A 32 43.41 15.31 -2.39
N LEU A 33 43.15 15.43 -1.09
CA LEU A 33 44.16 15.29 -0.03
C LEU A 33 44.67 13.84 0.10
N VAL A 34 43.79 12.85 0.00
CA VAL A 34 44.20 11.43 0.04
C VAL A 34 44.99 11.05 -1.22
N VAL A 35 44.57 11.51 -2.40
CA VAL A 35 45.32 11.29 -3.66
C VAL A 35 46.71 11.92 -3.58
N LYS A 36 46.82 13.14 -3.04
CA LYS A 36 48.12 13.82 -2.86
C LYS A 36 49.00 13.14 -1.82
N PHE A 37 48.42 12.57 -0.77
CA PHE A 37 49.13 11.78 0.24
C PHE A 37 49.66 10.45 -0.34
N CYS A 38 48.84 9.73 -1.12
CA CYS A 38 49.26 8.51 -1.81
C CYS A 38 50.35 8.77 -2.86
N TYR A 39 50.25 9.86 -3.61
CA TYR A 39 51.27 10.28 -4.57
C TYR A 39 52.62 10.56 -3.89
N ASN A 40 52.60 11.23 -2.74
CA ASN A 40 53.82 11.48 -1.96
C ASN A 40 54.38 10.20 -1.32
N LEU A 41 53.54 9.24 -0.92
CA LEU A 41 54.00 7.94 -0.40
C LEU A 41 54.75 7.13 -1.47
N VAL A 42 54.28 7.16 -2.72
CA VAL A 42 54.91 6.47 -3.86
C VAL A 42 56.26 7.09 -4.24
N ILE A 43 56.43 8.40 -4.03
CA ILE A 43 57.69 9.11 -4.34
C ILE A 43 58.76 8.91 -3.25
N TYR A 44 58.36 8.77 -1.98
CA TYR A 44 59.30 8.76 -0.85
C TYR A 44 59.56 7.39 -0.22
N SER A 45 58.90 6.33 -0.67
CA SER A 45 59.09 4.99 -0.12
C SER A 45 59.59 4.02 -1.20
N SER A 46 60.74 3.41 -0.94
CA SER A 46 61.33 2.33 -1.76
C SER A 46 60.52 1.05 -1.57
N ILE A 47 59.26 1.03 -2.03
CA ILE A 47 58.32 -0.07 -1.76
C ILE A 47 57.94 -0.81 -3.05
N SER A 48 58.31 -2.10 -3.03
CA SER A 48 57.72 -3.28 -3.66
C SER A 48 56.92 -3.15 -4.98
N ILE A 49 57.36 -3.94 -5.96
CA ILE A 49 56.77 -4.20 -7.29
C ILE A 49 55.25 -4.43 -7.26
N SER A 50 54.67 -4.88 -6.14
CA SER A 50 53.22 -5.06 -5.99
C SER A 50 52.41 -3.76 -6.12
N PHE A 51 52.96 -2.59 -5.82
CA PHE A 51 52.22 -1.31 -5.92
C PHE A 51 52.11 -0.78 -7.37
N MET A 52 53.04 -1.17 -8.25
CA MET A 52 53.02 -0.77 -9.67
C MET A 52 51.88 -1.43 -10.47
N VAL A 53 51.30 -2.52 -9.96
CA VAL A 53 50.17 -3.22 -10.60
C VAL A 53 48.83 -2.57 -10.23
N PHE A 54 48.73 -1.92 -9.06
CA PHE A 54 47.49 -1.30 -8.58
C PHE A 54 47.29 0.14 -9.04
N LEU A 55 48.37 0.87 -9.30
CA LEU A 55 48.29 2.27 -9.74
C LEU A 55 47.55 2.46 -11.08
N PRO A 56 47.76 1.61 -12.12
CA PRO A 56 47.00 1.71 -13.37
C PRO A 56 45.50 1.43 -13.18
N VAL A 57 45.15 0.48 -12.32
CA VAL A 57 43.74 0.12 -12.03
C VAL A 57 43.05 1.26 -11.29
N LEU A 58 43.73 1.88 -10.31
CA LEU A 58 43.20 3.03 -9.59
C LEU A 58 43.01 4.25 -10.50
N LEU A 59 43.97 4.50 -11.41
CA LEU A 59 43.87 5.58 -12.40
C LEU A 59 42.74 5.32 -13.41
N LEU A 60 42.50 4.07 -13.81
CA LEU A 60 41.37 3.69 -14.67
C LEU A 60 40.03 3.92 -13.97
N ILE A 61 39.89 3.55 -12.68
CA ILE A 61 38.67 3.78 -11.90
C ILE A 61 38.39 5.28 -11.75
N VAL A 62 39.42 6.10 -11.48
CA VAL A 62 39.29 7.56 -11.38
C VAL A 62 38.96 8.17 -12.74
N ALA A 63 39.55 7.69 -13.84
CA ALA A 63 39.25 8.14 -15.19
C ALA A 63 37.80 7.80 -15.61
N ASP A 64 37.33 6.58 -15.34
CA ASP A 64 35.95 6.18 -15.60
C ASP A 64 34.95 6.99 -14.77
N TRP A 65 35.28 7.28 -13.51
CA TRP A 65 34.44 8.13 -12.66
C TRP A 65 34.40 9.58 -13.14
N LEU A 66 35.52 10.14 -13.62
CA LEU A 66 35.57 11.47 -14.24
C LEU A 66 34.77 11.51 -15.55
N ILE A 67 34.90 10.49 -16.41
CA ILE A 67 34.13 10.38 -17.66
C ILE A 67 32.63 10.26 -17.38
N TYR A 68 32.24 9.47 -16.38
CA TYR A 68 30.84 9.37 -15.94
C TYR A 68 30.32 10.71 -15.43
N SER A 69 31.09 11.39 -14.59
CA SER A 69 30.72 12.70 -14.03
C SER A 69 30.59 13.77 -15.12
N PHE A 70 31.47 13.79 -16.14
CA PHE A 70 31.37 14.69 -17.28
C PHE A 70 30.20 14.35 -18.22
N ARG A 71 29.81 13.07 -18.33
CA ARG A 71 28.62 12.64 -19.10
C ARG A 71 27.31 13.06 -18.44
N VAL A 72 27.22 12.97 -17.11
CA VAL A 72 26.05 13.43 -16.34
C VAL A 72 25.87 14.95 -16.48
N VAL A 73 26.96 15.73 -16.40
CA VAL A 73 26.92 17.20 -16.58
C VAL A 73 26.53 17.60 -18.01
N LYS A 74 26.98 16.87 -19.04
CA LYS A 74 26.54 17.12 -20.44
C LYS A 74 25.06 16.79 -20.67
N TYR A 75 24.53 15.77 -20.00
CA TYR A 75 23.13 15.36 -20.13
C TYR A 75 22.17 16.41 -19.52
N ASP A 76 22.55 17.03 -18.41
CA ASP A 76 21.76 18.10 -17.78
C ASP A 76 21.84 19.43 -18.55
N ILE A 77 22.98 19.75 -19.18
CA ILE A 77 23.11 20.96 -20.02
C ILE A 77 22.29 20.84 -21.32
N PHE A 78 22.13 19.63 -21.88
CA PHE A 78 21.33 19.41 -23.09
C PHE A 78 19.81 19.37 -22.84
N LYS A 79 19.34 19.01 -21.63
CA LYS A 79 17.91 19.09 -21.27
C LYS A 79 17.44 20.52 -20.96
N CYS A 80 18.34 21.43 -20.60
CA CYS A 80 17.99 22.82 -20.30
C CYS A 80 17.92 23.76 -21.52
N ARG A 81 18.00 23.24 -22.75
CA ARG A 81 18.09 24.08 -23.96
C ARG A 81 17.09 23.72 -25.04
N TRP A 82 15.83 23.47 -24.70
CA TRP A 82 14.74 23.37 -25.69
C TRP A 82 13.37 23.76 -25.11
N VAL A 83 13.20 25.04 -24.76
CA VAL A 83 11.87 25.71 -24.74
C VAL A 83 12.07 27.19 -25.16
N GLY A 84 11.58 27.55 -26.35
CA GLY A 84 11.00 28.87 -26.65
C GLY A 84 11.90 30.05 -27.02
N ASN A 85 12.02 30.31 -28.33
CA ASN A 85 12.37 31.63 -28.91
C ASN A 85 11.21 32.64 -28.75
N TYR A 86 11.49 33.92 -28.46
CA TYR A 86 11.19 35.09 -29.33
C TYR A 86 11.44 36.45 -28.63
N SER A 87 12.25 37.28 -29.32
CA SER A 87 12.21 38.74 -29.55
C SER A 87 12.01 39.79 -28.43
N SER A 88 13.05 40.65 -28.37
CA SER A 88 13.05 42.13 -28.41
C SER A 88 12.66 42.98 -27.19
N SER A 89 13.65 43.82 -26.83
CA SER A 89 13.60 45.23 -26.39
C SER A 89 13.04 45.57 -25.01
N GLY A 90 13.88 46.24 -24.19
CA GLY A 90 13.46 47.12 -23.10
C GLY A 90 14.31 47.00 -21.84
N ASP A 91 15.17 47.99 -21.62
CA ASP A 91 16.01 48.20 -20.43
C ASP A 91 15.25 48.20 -19.09
N ILE A 92 15.93 47.83 -18.00
CA ILE A 92 16.22 48.65 -16.78
C ILE A 92 16.77 47.77 -15.62
N PRO A 93 17.60 48.31 -14.72
CA PRO A 93 18.77 47.67 -14.13
C PRO A 93 18.64 47.28 -12.63
N GLY A 94 19.65 46.56 -12.11
CA GLY A 94 19.93 46.47 -10.67
C GLY A 94 20.01 45.06 -10.11
N VAL A 95 21.14 44.37 -10.31
CA VAL A 95 21.51 43.19 -9.50
C VAL A 95 22.68 43.59 -8.61
N THR A 96 22.35 44.12 -7.45
CA THR A 96 23.23 44.15 -6.27
C THR A 96 22.93 42.92 -5.40
N ASN A 97 24.01 42.37 -4.81
CA ASN A 97 24.08 41.35 -3.76
C ASN A 97 24.14 39.87 -4.18
N LEU A 98 25.29 39.48 -4.72
CA LEU A 98 25.82 38.11 -4.57
C LEU A 98 27.36 38.11 -4.40
N VAL A 99 27.90 39.04 -3.60
CA VAL A 99 29.26 38.97 -3.05
C VAL A 99 29.26 39.69 -1.72
N LYS A 100 29.21 38.95 -0.60
CA LYS A 100 29.79 39.33 0.70
C LYS A 100 29.65 38.18 1.70
N ASN A 101 30.81 37.64 2.07
CA ASN A 101 31.18 37.01 3.35
C ASN A 101 31.74 35.59 3.23
N SER A 102 32.99 35.53 2.77
CA SER A 102 33.98 34.60 3.31
C SER A 102 35.00 35.42 4.11
N PRO A 103 35.20 35.11 5.40
CA PRO A 103 36.53 35.24 5.97
C PRO A 103 37.00 33.94 6.63
N SER A 104 38.25 33.66 6.35
CA SER A 104 39.17 32.70 6.95
C SER A 104 39.35 32.86 8.46
N LEU A 105 39.47 31.72 9.16
CA LEU A 105 40.61 31.37 10.01
C LEU A 105 41.10 32.44 11.01
N THR A 106 40.36 32.70 12.10
CA THR A 106 40.97 33.10 13.39
C THR A 106 39.98 32.91 14.54
N SER A 107 40.47 32.35 15.65
CA SER A 107 39.80 32.16 16.97
C SER A 107 39.17 30.78 17.21
N PHE A 108 39.95 29.80 17.67
CA PHE A 108 39.84 29.32 19.05
C PHE A 108 40.92 28.26 19.34
N LEU A 109 42.05 28.73 19.84
CA LEU A 109 43.06 27.96 20.54
C LEU A 109 43.22 28.71 21.87
N MET A 110 42.51 28.25 22.92
CA MET A 110 42.70 28.60 24.33
C MET A 110 41.56 27.99 25.18
N PHE A 111 41.78 26.79 25.74
CA PHE A 111 41.94 26.56 27.19
C PHE A 111 41.86 25.06 27.52
N TYR A 112 43.01 24.53 27.94
CA TYR A 112 43.24 23.39 28.82
C TYR A 112 42.41 23.54 30.12
N THR A 113 41.80 22.51 30.72
CA THR A 113 42.25 21.63 31.84
C THR A 113 40.91 21.22 32.53
N TYR A 114 40.61 20.00 32.99
CA TYR A 114 41.09 19.27 34.17
C TYR A 114 40.05 18.11 34.33
N LYS A 115 40.38 16.84 34.10
CA LYS A 115 40.78 15.79 35.05
C LYS A 115 39.84 15.51 36.24
N ASN A 116 39.61 14.20 36.43
CA ASN A 116 39.16 13.43 37.61
C ASN A 116 37.64 13.18 37.73
N LYS A 117 37.20 11.92 37.55
CA LYS A 117 37.09 10.81 38.55
C LYS A 117 35.82 11.01 39.40
N SER A 118 35.01 10.01 39.73
CA SER A 118 35.21 8.57 39.91
C SER A 118 33.86 7.91 40.21
N ASP A 119 33.72 6.64 39.81
CA ASP A 119 33.24 5.48 40.58
C ASP A 119 32.02 5.61 41.52
N PHE A 120 31.02 4.73 41.37
CA PHE A 120 30.89 3.56 42.25
C PHE A 120 29.83 2.54 41.78
N ASP A 121 30.21 1.30 42.05
CA ASP A 121 29.69 -0.07 41.93
C ASP A 121 28.23 -0.49 41.70
N SER A 122 28.23 -1.70 41.13
CA SER A 122 27.29 -2.83 41.02
C SER A 122 26.49 -3.25 42.26
N SER A 123 25.33 -3.87 42.03
CA SER A 123 24.93 -5.24 42.48
C SER A 123 23.47 -5.48 42.08
N ASP A 124 23.18 -6.42 41.17
CA ASP A 124 22.80 -7.83 41.44
C ASP A 124 21.54 -8.00 42.28
N CYS A 125 20.51 -8.64 41.71
CA CYS A 125 19.91 -9.85 42.27
C CYS A 125 18.90 -10.52 41.31
N LEU A 126 18.84 -11.84 41.46
CA LEU A 126 18.21 -12.89 40.66
C LEU A 126 16.69 -13.05 40.91
N ASP A 127 15.98 -13.55 39.87
CA ASP A 127 14.89 -14.55 39.78
C ASP A 127 14.18 -15.07 41.06
N PRO A 128 12.89 -15.52 41.04
CA PRO A 128 12.35 -16.54 40.10
C PRO A 128 10.87 -16.36 39.64
N ILE A 129 10.48 -16.89 38.48
CA ILE A 129 9.80 -18.19 38.24
C ILE A 129 8.77 -18.56 39.31
N ASP A 130 7.50 -18.63 38.91
CA ASP A 130 6.51 -19.49 39.57
C ASP A 130 5.60 -20.13 38.50
N ASP A 131 5.63 -21.46 38.48
CA ASP A 131 4.74 -22.38 37.78
C ASP A 131 3.58 -22.71 38.72
N SER A 132 2.34 -22.75 38.23
CA SER A 132 1.37 -23.69 38.79
C SER A 132 0.30 -24.11 37.78
N SER A 133 0.07 -25.42 37.83
CA SER A 133 -0.72 -26.29 37.00
C SER A 133 -2.17 -26.44 37.48
N ASN A 134 -2.98 -27.08 36.62
CA ASN A 134 -4.10 -28.02 36.86
C ASN A 134 -5.32 -27.64 35.98
N ASN A 135 -5.71 -28.42 34.96
CA ASN A 135 -6.27 -29.79 34.90
C ASN A 135 -7.81 -29.85 35.00
N ASP A 136 -8.34 -30.83 34.27
CA ASP A 136 -9.70 -31.44 34.28
C ASP A 136 -10.77 -30.83 33.36
N GLU A 137 -11.70 -31.56 32.72
CA GLU A 137 -11.80 -32.90 32.11
C GLU A 137 -13.17 -32.92 31.39
N ILE A 138 -13.21 -33.41 30.14
CA ILE A 138 -14.16 -34.40 29.54
C ILE A 138 -15.69 -34.31 29.82
N ILE A 139 -16.51 -34.23 28.74
CA ILE A 139 -17.70 -35.07 28.33
C ILE A 139 -17.89 -34.80 26.79
N GLY A 140 -17.85 -35.72 25.81
CA GLY A 140 -18.81 -36.80 25.43
C GLY A 140 -20.12 -36.23 24.84
N ASP A 141 -20.81 -36.68 23.79
CA ASP A 141 -20.66 -37.71 22.75
C ASP A 141 -21.91 -37.59 21.80
N THR A 142 -21.89 -38.20 20.61
CA THR A 142 -23.04 -38.60 19.72
C THR A 142 -23.90 -37.52 19.01
N SER A 143 -24.57 -37.69 17.85
CA SER A 143 -24.62 -38.68 16.75
C SER A 143 -25.55 -38.18 15.60
N ASN A 144 -25.45 -38.85 14.45
CA ASN A 144 -26.19 -38.78 13.18
C ASN A 144 -27.72 -38.55 13.17
N SER A 145 -28.20 -37.86 12.12
CA SER A 145 -29.23 -38.29 11.13
C SER A 145 -29.51 -37.11 10.19
N GLY A 146 -29.63 -37.18 8.86
CA GLY A 146 -30.08 -38.24 7.97
C GLY A 146 -31.54 -38.02 7.59
N LYS A 147 -31.84 -37.30 6.48
CA LYS A 147 -33.05 -37.50 5.65
C LYS A 147 -33.00 -36.76 4.31
N VAL A 148 -33.49 -37.46 3.28
CA VAL A 148 -33.51 -37.18 1.84
C VAL A 148 -34.97 -37.11 1.36
N TYR A 149 -35.17 -36.49 0.18
CA TYR A 149 -36.36 -36.41 -0.71
C TYR A 149 -37.35 -35.27 -0.36
N LEU A 150 -37.81 -34.42 -1.30
CA LEU A 150 -38.38 -34.69 -2.63
C LEU A 150 -38.21 -33.53 -3.65
N LYS A 151 -38.23 -33.92 -4.93
CA LYS A 151 -38.38 -33.14 -6.17
C LYS A 151 -39.58 -32.18 -6.17
N SER A 152 -39.45 -31.07 -6.90
CA SER A 152 -40.43 -30.65 -7.92
C SER A 152 -39.86 -29.57 -8.84
N GLU A 153 -39.83 -29.87 -10.14
CA GLU A 153 -39.86 -28.87 -11.23
C GLU A 153 -41.28 -28.24 -11.30
N PRO A 154 -41.46 -27.12 -12.01
CA PRO A 154 -41.86 -27.27 -13.41
C PRO A 154 -41.25 -26.26 -14.40
N ASP A 155 -40.96 -26.81 -15.58
CA ASP A 155 -41.23 -26.35 -16.94
C ASP A 155 -41.71 -24.91 -17.26
N SER A 156 -40.94 -24.29 -18.16
CA SER A 156 -41.29 -23.66 -19.45
C SER A 156 -42.58 -22.82 -19.66
N ASN A 157 -42.39 -21.56 -20.08
CA ASN A 157 -43.11 -20.86 -21.18
C ASN A 157 -42.43 -19.48 -21.45
N LYS A 158 -41.75 -19.22 -22.57
CA LYS A 158 -42.20 -18.85 -23.93
C LYS A 158 -42.92 -17.48 -24.09
N ILE A 159 -42.22 -16.59 -24.83
CA ILE A 159 -42.69 -15.55 -25.80
C ILE A 159 -43.09 -14.15 -25.26
N LYS A 160 -42.32 -13.09 -25.58
CA LYS A 160 -42.60 -12.07 -26.63
C LYS A 160 -41.57 -10.93 -26.66
N GLU A 161 -40.95 -10.79 -27.84
CA GLU A 161 -40.34 -9.56 -28.35
C GLU A 161 -41.34 -8.40 -28.34
N TYR A 162 -40.84 -7.19 -28.07
CA TYR A 162 -41.38 -5.97 -28.66
C TYR A 162 -40.25 -4.99 -28.98
N ASP A 163 -40.10 -4.77 -30.28
CA ASP A 163 -39.29 -3.76 -30.95
C ASP A 163 -39.99 -2.39 -30.87
N ASN A 164 -39.23 -1.29 -30.76
CA ASN A 164 -39.69 0.05 -31.13
C ASN A 164 -38.54 1.08 -31.20
N THR A 165 -37.97 1.19 -32.39
CA THR A 165 -37.76 2.43 -33.18
C THR A 165 -37.26 3.73 -32.50
N LYS A 166 -36.03 4.09 -32.90
CA LYS A 166 -35.50 5.40 -33.35
C LYS A 166 -36.37 6.66 -33.15
N LYS A 167 -35.75 7.71 -32.58
CA LYS A 167 -35.82 9.08 -33.14
C LYS A 167 -34.57 9.90 -32.79
N ASN A 168 -33.82 10.25 -33.83
CA ASN A 168 -32.74 11.24 -33.86
C ASN A 168 -33.34 12.66 -33.77
N PHE A 169 -32.64 13.58 -33.10
CA PHE A 169 -32.68 15.00 -33.45
C PHE A 169 -31.25 15.56 -33.46
N ALA A 170 -30.82 15.95 -34.66
CA ALA A 170 -29.64 16.76 -34.92
C ALA A 170 -30.04 18.25 -34.85
N ILE A 171 -29.15 19.10 -34.33
CA ILE A 171 -29.23 20.55 -34.52
C ILE A 171 -27.91 21.00 -35.15
N THR A 172 -28.01 21.41 -36.40
CA THR A 172 -27.00 22.08 -37.22
C THR A 172 -26.84 23.54 -36.84
N GLY A 173 -25.60 24.05 -36.92
CA GLY A 173 -25.27 25.45 -36.65
C GLY A 173 -25.64 26.43 -37.76
N SER A 174 -25.50 27.72 -37.47
CA SER A 174 -25.36 28.80 -38.46
C SER A 174 -24.66 30.02 -37.86
N ASN A 175 -23.78 30.60 -38.66
CA ASN A 175 -22.88 31.73 -38.41
C ASN A 175 -23.61 33.08 -38.25
N MET A 176 -23.00 34.00 -37.48
CA MET A 176 -23.08 35.43 -37.79
C MET A 176 -21.80 36.17 -37.36
N LEU A 177 -21.10 36.70 -38.36
CA LEU A 177 -19.98 37.64 -38.27
C LEU A 177 -20.51 39.06 -38.01
N PHE A 178 -19.86 39.86 -37.17
CA PHE A 178 -19.70 41.30 -37.40
C PHE A 178 -18.42 41.87 -36.76
N SER A 179 -17.92 42.90 -37.42
CA SER A 179 -16.55 43.41 -37.46
C SER A 179 -16.09 44.30 -36.30
N ARG A 180 -14.77 44.34 -36.12
CA ARG A 180 -13.97 45.31 -35.34
C ARG A 180 -14.30 46.79 -35.62
N LYS A 181 -14.32 47.60 -34.56
CA LYS A 181 -13.71 48.96 -34.54
C LYS A 181 -13.29 49.35 -33.12
N VAL A 182 -12.10 49.94 -33.04
CA VAL A 182 -11.37 50.40 -31.85
C VAL A 182 -11.64 51.87 -31.63
N VAL A 183 -11.95 52.32 -30.39
CA VAL A 183 -11.55 53.64 -29.82
C VAL A 183 -11.52 53.49 -28.29
N GLY A 184 -10.48 54.04 -27.64
CA GLY A 184 -10.19 53.84 -26.22
C GLY A 184 -10.61 54.96 -25.26
N PHE A 185 -9.95 54.90 -24.09
CA PHE A 185 -9.80 55.86 -22.98
C PHE A 185 -10.74 55.80 -21.75
N ASN A 186 -10.10 55.44 -20.63
CA ASN A 186 -10.15 55.93 -19.25
C ASN A 186 -11.33 55.70 -18.29
N LEU A 187 -10.94 55.11 -17.14
CA LEU A 187 -11.33 55.34 -15.73
C LEU A 187 -12.77 55.80 -15.43
N VAL A 188 -13.45 55.10 -14.52
CA VAL A 188 -13.59 55.47 -13.09
C VAL A 188 -14.19 54.28 -12.30
N LYS A 189 -13.64 54.06 -11.11
CA LYS A 189 -14.09 53.10 -10.08
C LYS A 189 -15.50 53.42 -9.60
N ASN A 190 -16.36 52.40 -9.47
CA ASN A 190 -17.21 52.13 -8.31
C ASN A 190 -18.35 51.16 -8.70
N PHE A 191 -18.20 49.88 -8.39
CA PHE A 191 -19.35 49.00 -8.19
C PHE A 191 -19.15 48.18 -6.91
N SER A 192 -20.04 48.46 -5.96
CA SER A 192 -20.23 47.73 -4.72
C SER A 192 -20.50 46.26 -5.04
N PHE A 193 -19.60 45.36 -4.60
CA PHE A 193 -19.88 43.93 -4.59
C PHE A 193 -20.86 43.65 -3.45
N CYS A 194 -22.14 43.57 -3.79
CA CYS A 194 -23.14 42.97 -2.94
C CYS A 194 -22.86 41.45 -2.90
N THR A 195 -22.08 41.00 -1.92
CA THR A 195 -21.90 39.58 -1.64
C THR A 195 -23.20 39.02 -1.08
N ARG A 196 -24.07 38.52 -1.97
CA ARG A 196 -25.09 37.56 -1.55
C ARG A 196 -24.37 36.32 -1.02
N LYS A 197 -24.24 36.22 0.30
CA LYS A 197 -24.09 34.92 0.97
C LYS A 197 -25.29 34.07 0.52
N LEU A 198 -25.04 33.14 -0.39
CA LEU A 198 -25.95 32.01 -0.61
C LEU A 198 -25.90 31.20 0.69
N TYR A 199 -26.85 31.46 1.58
CA TYR A 199 -27.19 30.52 2.64
C TYR A 199 -27.79 29.32 1.95
N SER A 200 -26.95 28.32 1.65
CA SER A 200 -27.41 26.98 1.32
C SER A 200 -28.25 26.49 2.49
N THR A 201 -29.54 26.31 2.30
CA THR A 201 -30.37 25.52 3.22
C THR A 201 -29.76 24.13 3.27
N THR A 202 -29.09 23.79 4.37
CA THR A 202 -28.48 22.49 4.55
C THR A 202 -29.58 21.44 4.57
N GLU A 203 -29.53 20.48 3.64
CA GLU A 203 -30.49 19.37 3.62
C GLU A 203 -30.28 18.53 4.90
N LYS A 204 -31.26 18.54 5.79
CA LYS A 204 -31.27 17.61 6.94
C LYS A 204 -31.49 16.20 6.44
N LEU A 205 -30.65 15.26 6.86
CA LEU A 205 -30.72 13.85 6.45
C LEU A 205 -31.28 13.00 7.59
N ARG A 206 -31.95 11.90 7.26
CA ARG A 206 -32.25 10.89 8.29
C ARG A 206 -30.96 10.12 8.64
N PRO A 207 -30.81 9.63 9.89
CA PRO A 207 -29.63 8.87 10.29
C PRO A 207 -29.35 7.65 9.40
N ASP A 208 -30.38 7.00 8.87
CA ASP A 208 -30.27 5.84 7.98
C ASP A 208 -29.92 6.21 6.52
N GLU A 209 -29.98 7.48 6.13
CA GLU A 209 -29.56 7.96 4.80
C GLU A 209 -28.08 8.41 4.78
N LEU A 210 -27.47 8.55 5.96
CA LEU A 210 -26.08 8.89 6.21
C LEU A 210 -25.30 7.62 6.54
N ALA A 211 -24.06 7.48 6.09
CA ALA A 211 -23.21 6.37 6.52
C ALA A 211 -21.73 6.73 6.58
N PHE A 212 -20.99 5.96 7.37
CA PHE A 212 -19.54 6.11 7.51
C PHE A 212 -18.80 4.84 7.10
N VAL A 213 -17.62 5.04 6.52
CA VAL A 213 -16.66 3.97 6.26
C VAL A 213 -15.36 4.39 6.93
N PHE A 214 -14.78 3.51 7.74
CA PHE A 214 -13.56 3.82 8.48
C PHE A 214 -12.42 2.95 7.98
N ASP A 215 -11.28 3.57 7.65
CA ASP A 215 -10.03 2.83 7.71
C ASP A 215 -9.74 2.38 9.17
N ILE A 216 -8.85 1.40 9.32
CA ILE A 216 -8.49 0.85 10.62
C ILE A 216 -7.20 1.46 11.17
N ASP A 217 -6.10 1.30 10.44
CA ASP A 217 -4.75 1.52 10.94
C ASP A 217 -4.35 2.97 10.73
N GLY A 218 -4.34 3.75 11.80
CA GLY A 218 -4.14 5.20 11.76
C GLY A 218 -5.43 6.00 11.98
N VAL A 219 -6.60 5.35 11.97
CA VAL A 219 -7.91 6.01 12.15
C VAL A 219 -8.63 5.56 13.42
N ILE A 220 -8.83 4.25 13.61
CA ILE A 220 -9.46 3.70 14.83
C ILE A 220 -8.48 2.90 15.70
N MET A 221 -7.41 2.38 15.10
CA MET A 221 -6.33 1.65 15.78
C MET A 221 -4.98 2.26 15.41
N ARG A 222 -3.98 2.13 16.30
CA ARG A 222 -2.56 2.33 15.99
C ARG A 222 -1.81 1.11 16.50
N GLY A 223 -1.37 0.25 15.58
CA GLY A 223 -0.86 -1.07 15.91
C GLY A 223 -1.91 -1.89 16.68
N SER A 224 -1.61 -2.28 17.91
CA SER A 224 -2.53 -3.04 18.78
C SER A 224 -3.40 -2.17 19.70
N LYS A 225 -3.23 -0.85 19.69
CA LYS A 225 -3.89 0.08 20.61
C LYS A 225 -5.02 0.87 19.93
N PRO A 226 -6.21 0.97 20.53
CA PRO A 226 -7.24 1.89 20.06
C PRO A 226 -6.76 3.34 20.04
N ILE A 227 -7.19 4.11 19.05
CA ILE A 227 -7.17 5.56 19.11
C ILE A 227 -8.25 6.00 20.10
N ILE A 228 -7.90 6.86 21.06
CA ILE A 228 -8.75 7.22 22.21
C ILE A 228 -10.16 7.68 21.77
N ALA A 229 -10.21 8.48 20.72
CA ALA A 229 -11.44 9.04 20.15
C ALA A 229 -12.35 7.99 19.48
N ALA A 230 -11.82 6.84 19.05
CA ALA A 230 -12.54 5.88 18.22
C ALA A 230 -13.70 5.20 18.95
N THR A 231 -13.47 4.71 20.18
CA THR A 231 -14.50 4.02 20.97
C THR A 231 -15.75 4.87 21.17
N LYS A 232 -15.57 6.14 21.55
CA LYS A 232 -16.68 7.08 21.74
C LYS A 232 -17.41 7.30 20.43
N THR A 233 -16.68 7.57 19.35
CA THR A 233 -17.25 7.86 18.03
C THR A 233 -18.12 6.72 17.51
N LEU A 234 -17.60 5.48 17.53
CA LEU A 234 -18.34 4.32 17.04
C LEU A 234 -19.59 4.03 17.88
N ASN A 235 -19.51 4.19 19.21
CA ASN A 235 -20.69 4.05 20.08
C ASN A 235 -21.76 5.13 19.81
N THR A 236 -21.35 6.37 19.53
CA THR A 236 -22.28 7.44 19.10
C THR A 236 -22.98 7.08 17.79
N LEU A 237 -22.26 6.54 16.81
CA LEU A 237 -22.89 6.11 15.55
C LEU A 237 -23.86 4.95 15.76
N LYS A 238 -23.52 3.98 16.62
CA LYS A 238 -24.45 2.89 16.99
C LYS A 238 -25.70 3.43 17.69
N SER A 239 -25.57 4.35 18.65
CA SER A 239 -26.72 4.89 19.39
C SER A 239 -27.65 5.72 18.50
N LEU A 240 -27.09 6.41 17.50
CA LEU A 240 -27.84 7.15 16.48
C LEU A 240 -28.35 6.25 15.33
N LYS A 241 -28.02 4.96 15.34
CA LYS A 241 -28.36 3.99 14.28
C LYS A 241 -27.86 4.43 12.89
N ILE A 242 -26.70 5.08 12.86
CA ILE A 242 -26.04 5.48 11.61
C ILE A 242 -25.21 4.29 11.13
N PRO A 243 -25.48 3.73 9.93
CA PRO A 243 -24.72 2.62 9.38
C PRO A 243 -23.24 2.97 9.24
N PHE A 244 -22.37 2.04 9.68
CA PHE A 244 -20.95 2.13 9.36
C PHE A 244 -20.31 0.76 9.15
N ILE A 245 -19.26 0.75 8.34
CA ILE A 245 -18.37 -0.40 8.15
C ILE A 245 -16.90 0.01 8.29
N LEU A 246 -16.03 -0.98 8.45
CA LEU A 246 -14.59 -0.87 8.47
C LEU A 246 -14.03 -1.36 7.14
N LEU A 247 -13.20 -0.56 6.48
CA LEU A 247 -12.58 -0.87 5.19
C LEU A 247 -11.06 -0.75 5.27
N THR A 248 -10.37 -1.88 5.28
CA THR A 248 -8.92 -1.94 5.48
C THR A 248 -8.20 -2.67 4.34
N ASN A 249 -7.03 -2.18 3.99
CA ASN A 249 -6.07 -2.87 3.11
C ASN A 249 -5.20 -3.89 3.88
N GLY A 250 -5.36 -3.98 5.20
CA GLY A 250 -4.80 -5.05 6.02
C GLY A 250 -5.58 -6.37 5.88
N GLY A 251 -4.93 -7.47 6.23
CA GLY A 251 -5.48 -8.81 6.00
C GLY A 251 -4.83 -9.93 6.82
N GLY A 252 -5.17 -11.17 6.45
CA GLY A 252 -4.55 -12.41 6.95
C GLY A 252 -5.31 -13.13 8.07
N LYS A 253 -6.55 -12.74 8.34
CA LYS A 253 -7.44 -13.39 9.30
C LYS A 253 -8.86 -13.40 8.74
N LEU A 254 -9.70 -14.30 9.26
CA LEU A 254 -11.14 -14.23 8.98
C LEU A 254 -11.73 -12.94 9.53
N GLU A 255 -12.71 -12.39 8.82
CA GLU A 255 -13.48 -11.21 9.25
C GLU A 255 -14.00 -11.39 10.68
N LYS A 256 -14.57 -12.56 11.00
CA LYS A 256 -15.07 -12.90 12.34
C LYS A 256 -14.00 -12.83 13.42
N SER A 257 -12.79 -13.31 13.14
CA SER A 257 -11.68 -13.24 14.09
C SER A 257 -11.16 -11.81 14.24
N ARG A 258 -11.16 -11.04 13.15
CA ARG A 258 -10.71 -9.65 13.15
C ARG A 258 -11.69 -8.74 13.88
N THR A 259 -12.99 -8.87 13.65
CA THR A 259 -14.01 -8.08 14.35
C THR A 259 -14.05 -8.42 15.83
N LYS A 260 -13.97 -9.71 16.22
CA LYS A 260 -13.88 -10.09 17.63
C LYS A 260 -12.72 -9.37 18.34
N PHE A 261 -11.53 -9.39 17.74
CA PHE A 261 -10.37 -8.68 18.28
C PHE A 261 -10.62 -7.16 18.39
N LEU A 262 -11.16 -6.55 17.34
CA LEU A 262 -11.45 -5.12 17.33
C LEU A 262 -12.51 -4.75 18.37
N SER A 263 -13.55 -5.58 18.55
CA SER A 263 -14.59 -5.38 19.53
C SER A 263 -14.08 -5.38 20.95
N GLU A 264 -13.22 -6.34 21.29
CA GLU A 264 -12.57 -6.42 22.61
C GLU A 264 -11.71 -5.17 22.88
N LYS A 265 -10.94 -4.72 21.88
CA LYS A 265 -10.06 -3.55 22.02
C LYS A 265 -10.82 -2.23 22.09
N LEU A 266 -11.78 -2.03 21.19
CA LEU A 266 -12.56 -0.80 21.08
C LEU A 266 -13.69 -0.74 22.11
N ARG A 267 -14.05 -1.87 22.75
CA ARG A 267 -15.25 -1.99 23.61
C ARG A 267 -16.52 -1.57 22.85
N VAL A 268 -16.62 -2.03 21.61
CA VAL A 268 -17.74 -1.80 20.70
C VAL A 268 -18.09 -3.13 20.05
N ASP A 269 -19.34 -3.56 20.14
CA ASP A 269 -19.77 -4.78 19.46
C ASP A 269 -19.80 -4.56 17.94
N LEU A 270 -19.01 -5.34 17.19
CA LEU A 270 -18.82 -5.24 15.75
C LEU A 270 -19.17 -6.57 15.09
N SER A 271 -20.10 -6.53 14.15
CA SER A 271 -20.48 -7.71 13.37
C SER A 271 -19.40 -8.04 12.32
N PRO A 272 -19.14 -9.32 12.02
CA PRO A 272 -18.34 -9.72 10.85
C PRO A 272 -18.83 -9.12 9.52
N LEU A 273 -20.11 -8.74 9.43
CA LEU A 273 -20.69 -8.07 8.26
C LEU A 273 -20.20 -6.61 8.10
N GLN A 274 -19.64 -6.03 9.15
CA GLN A 274 -19.17 -4.65 9.17
C GLN A 274 -17.69 -4.50 8.79
N ILE A 275 -16.99 -5.55 8.38
CA ILE A 275 -15.59 -5.43 7.97
C ILE A 275 -15.37 -5.92 6.54
N VAL A 276 -14.60 -5.14 5.80
CA VAL A 276 -14.05 -5.50 4.50
C VAL A 276 -12.54 -5.36 4.61
N GLN A 277 -11.87 -6.49 4.69
CA GLN A 277 -10.41 -6.64 4.60
C GLN A 277 -9.98 -6.74 3.13
N SER A 278 -8.68 -6.54 2.87
CA SER A 278 -8.09 -6.56 1.53
C SER A 278 -8.50 -7.75 0.66
N HIS A 279 -8.50 -8.95 1.26
CA HIS A 279 -8.82 -10.21 0.59
C HIS A 279 -10.32 -10.56 0.58
N THR A 280 -11.18 -9.83 1.28
CA THR A 280 -12.62 -10.14 1.38
C THR A 280 -13.31 -10.23 0.01
N PRO A 281 -13.02 -9.34 -0.96
CA PRO A 281 -13.62 -9.43 -2.29
C PRO A 281 -13.20 -10.70 -3.07
N PHE A 282 -12.21 -11.47 -2.64
CA PHE A 282 -11.91 -12.77 -3.24
C PHE A 282 -13.01 -13.81 -3.02
N LYS A 283 -13.96 -13.59 -2.09
CA LYS A 283 -15.21 -14.36 -2.01
C LYS A 283 -15.96 -14.39 -3.36
N CYS A 284 -15.86 -13.33 -4.17
CA CYS A 284 -16.47 -13.26 -5.48
C CYS A 284 -15.84 -14.19 -6.53
N LEU A 285 -14.66 -14.78 -6.24
CA LEU A 285 -13.88 -15.59 -7.18
C LEU A 285 -14.01 -17.10 -6.97
N ILE A 286 -14.73 -17.55 -5.93
CA ILE A 286 -14.81 -18.97 -5.53
C ILE A 286 -15.43 -19.88 -6.61
N ASN A 287 -16.31 -19.33 -7.44
CA ASN A 287 -16.94 -20.04 -8.55
C ASN A 287 -16.16 -19.91 -9.87
N LYS A 288 -15.15 -19.03 -9.91
CA LYS A 288 -14.34 -18.76 -11.10
C LYS A 288 -13.10 -19.66 -11.17
N PHE A 289 -12.51 -20.00 -10.01
CA PHE A 289 -11.29 -20.79 -9.92
C PHE A 289 -11.46 -21.95 -8.95
N SER A 290 -11.15 -23.16 -9.39
CA SER A 290 -11.20 -24.37 -8.57
C SER A 290 -9.91 -24.55 -7.76
N ARG A 291 -8.74 -24.38 -8.42
CA ARG A 291 -7.42 -24.54 -7.80
C ARG A 291 -6.62 -23.25 -7.82
N VAL A 292 -6.26 -22.75 -6.65
CA VAL A 292 -5.61 -21.45 -6.48
C VAL A 292 -4.31 -21.56 -5.68
N LEU A 293 -3.31 -20.75 -6.06
CA LEU A 293 -2.17 -20.46 -5.18
C LEU A 293 -2.51 -19.24 -4.33
N VAL A 294 -2.52 -19.40 -3.01
CA VAL A 294 -2.74 -18.32 -2.05
C VAL A 294 -1.40 -17.92 -1.43
N VAL A 295 -1.03 -16.65 -1.63
CA VAL A 295 0.27 -16.11 -1.22
C VAL A 295 0.13 -15.13 -0.06
N GLY A 296 1.12 -15.16 0.83
CA GLY A 296 1.28 -14.23 1.93
C GLY A 296 0.56 -14.63 3.21
N GLY A 297 0.83 -13.90 4.29
CA GLY A 297 0.37 -14.20 5.64
C GLY A 297 1.27 -15.20 6.38
N PRO A 298 1.17 -15.27 7.71
CA PRO A 298 1.96 -16.21 8.49
C PRO A 298 1.38 -17.63 8.44
N GLU A 299 2.26 -18.63 8.43
CA GLU A 299 1.90 -20.05 8.51
C GLU A 299 0.94 -20.44 7.37
N ASP A 300 -0.11 -21.21 7.65
CA ASP A 300 -1.16 -21.59 6.71
C ASP A 300 -2.45 -20.74 6.85
N LYS A 301 -2.39 -19.61 7.58
CA LYS A 301 -3.60 -18.83 7.92
C LYS A 301 -4.33 -18.30 6.69
N SER A 302 -3.61 -17.89 5.65
CA SER A 302 -4.25 -17.45 4.40
C SER A 302 -4.93 -18.61 3.68
N ARG A 303 -4.38 -19.83 3.74
CA ARG A 303 -5.07 -21.04 3.25
C ARG A 303 -6.37 -21.24 4.01
N TYR A 304 -6.32 -21.15 5.35
CA TYR A 304 -7.50 -21.30 6.18
C TYR A 304 -8.60 -20.30 5.84
N VAL A 305 -8.25 -19.02 5.60
CA VAL A 305 -9.20 -17.99 5.15
C VAL A 305 -9.79 -18.35 3.78
N ALA A 306 -8.97 -18.71 2.80
CA ALA A 306 -9.44 -19.07 1.46
C ALA A 306 -10.37 -20.29 1.46
N VAL A 307 -10.06 -21.33 2.25
CA VAL A 307 -10.94 -22.49 2.40
C VAL A 307 -12.28 -22.10 3.03
N ASN A 308 -12.27 -21.23 4.06
CA ASN A 308 -13.51 -20.73 4.67
C ASN A 308 -14.34 -19.85 3.73
N TYR A 309 -13.73 -19.17 2.77
CA TYR A 309 -14.47 -18.46 1.72
C TYR A 309 -15.14 -19.42 0.74
N GLY A 310 -14.66 -20.66 0.61
CA GLY A 310 -15.23 -21.69 -0.26
C GLY A 310 -14.34 -22.13 -1.42
N PHE A 311 -13.06 -21.72 -1.46
CA PHE A 311 -12.12 -22.27 -2.45
C PHE A 311 -11.88 -23.76 -2.20
N LYS A 312 -11.97 -24.56 -3.27
CA LYS A 312 -11.98 -26.03 -3.18
C LYS A 312 -10.59 -26.64 -3.01
N ASP A 313 -9.62 -26.10 -3.73
CA ASP A 313 -8.25 -26.61 -3.75
C ASP A 313 -7.27 -25.44 -3.62
N VAL A 314 -6.67 -25.32 -2.44
CA VAL A 314 -5.85 -24.15 -2.07
C VAL A 314 -4.43 -24.63 -1.80
N ILE A 315 -3.50 -24.13 -2.61
CA ILE A 315 -2.05 -24.34 -2.47
C ILE A 315 -1.42 -23.09 -1.86
N ILE A 316 -0.38 -23.24 -1.06
CA ILE A 316 0.47 -22.11 -0.60
C ILE A 316 1.92 -22.33 -1.01
N PRO A 317 2.76 -21.27 -1.04
CA PRO A 317 4.18 -21.39 -1.40
C PRO A 317 4.95 -22.47 -0.62
N ALA A 318 4.68 -22.62 0.68
CA ALA A 318 5.31 -23.66 1.50
C ALA A 318 5.00 -25.10 1.01
N ASP A 319 3.86 -25.35 0.36
CA ASP A 319 3.56 -26.65 -0.25
C ASP A 319 4.52 -26.96 -1.40
N VAL A 320 4.82 -25.95 -2.21
CA VAL A 320 5.72 -26.06 -3.35
C VAL A 320 7.14 -26.35 -2.87
N ILE A 321 7.60 -25.62 -1.84
CA ILE A 321 8.91 -25.84 -1.23
C ILE A 321 9.01 -27.23 -0.59
N ARG A 322 7.97 -27.67 0.15
CA ARG A 322 7.95 -29.03 0.73
C ARG A 322 7.94 -30.12 -0.35
N ALA A 323 7.21 -29.90 -1.44
CA ALA A 323 7.13 -30.85 -2.53
C ALA A 323 8.45 -30.96 -3.30
N ASN A 324 9.16 -29.84 -3.50
CA ASN A 324 10.48 -29.81 -4.10
C ASN A 324 11.27 -28.55 -3.68
N ASN A 325 12.20 -28.73 -2.73
CA ASN A 325 13.03 -27.63 -2.22
C ASN A 325 13.94 -27.00 -3.29
N ALA A 326 14.21 -27.70 -4.40
CA ALA A 326 15.04 -27.17 -5.48
C ALA A 326 14.38 -26.01 -6.24
N VAL A 327 13.06 -25.78 -6.09
CA VAL A 327 12.37 -24.62 -6.64
C VAL A 327 12.97 -23.32 -6.10
N TRP A 328 13.28 -23.27 -4.80
CA TRP A 328 13.99 -22.17 -4.17
C TRP A 328 14.81 -22.65 -2.97
N PRO A 329 16.08 -23.06 -3.18
CA PRO A 329 16.88 -23.71 -2.13
C PRO A 329 17.32 -22.75 -1.01
N TYR A 330 17.02 -21.45 -1.14
CA TYR A 330 17.29 -20.44 -0.13
C TYR A 330 16.11 -20.21 0.83
N ALA A 331 15.03 -20.98 0.68
CA ALA A 331 13.91 -20.97 1.61
C ALA A 331 14.39 -21.38 3.01
N GLN A 332 14.04 -20.58 4.03
CA GLN A 332 14.51 -20.79 5.40
C GLN A 332 13.45 -21.43 6.31
N TYR A 333 12.60 -22.27 5.75
CA TYR A 333 11.66 -23.06 6.54
C TYR A 333 12.40 -24.20 7.24
N THR A 334 12.12 -24.41 8.53
CA THR A 334 12.56 -25.63 9.22
C THR A 334 11.68 -26.81 8.81
N ASP A 335 12.19 -28.05 8.95
CA ASP A 335 11.40 -29.25 8.67
C ASP A 335 10.10 -29.29 9.48
N SER A 336 10.16 -28.90 10.75
CA SER A 336 8.99 -28.81 11.64
C SER A 336 7.95 -27.80 11.11
N GLN A 337 8.40 -26.66 10.60
CA GLN A 337 7.52 -25.65 10.00
C GLN A 337 6.86 -26.18 8.72
N LEU A 338 7.62 -26.81 7.82
CA LEU A 338 7.06 -27.40 6.60
C LEU A 338 6.05 -28.51 6.93
N LEU A 339 6.37 -29.39 7.87
CA LEU A 339 5.47 -30.46 8.32
C LEU A 339 4.16 -29.91 8.88
N LYS A 340 4.22 -28.80 9.63
CA LYS A 340 3.06 -28.19 10.28
C LYS A 340 2.19 -27.35 9.34
N TRP A 341 2.80 -26.56 8.45
CA TRP A 341 2.09 -25.52 7.69
C TRP A 341 1.72 -25.93 6.25
N SER A 342 2.38 -26.96 5.72
CA SER A 342 2.25 -27.31 4.31
C SER A 342 1.81 -28.76 4.12
N PHE A 343 1.38 -29.07 2.89
CA PHE A 343 1.02 -30.40 2.43
C PHE A 343 2.11 -30.94 1.51
N ASP A 344 2.35 -32.25 1.54
CA ASP A 344 3.30 -32.90 0.65
C ASP A 344 2.80 -33.01 -0.80
N ASN A 345 3.67 -33.47 -1.70
CA ASN A 345 3.32 -33.65 -3.12
C ASN A 345 2.29 -34.76 -3.35
N GLU A 346 2.19 -35.76 -2.48
CA GLU A 346 1.20 -36.83 -2.64
C GLU A 346 -0.21 -36.28 -2.48
N ARG A 347 -0.40 -35.38 -1.51
CA ARG A 347 -1.67 -34.67 -1.30
C ARG A 347 -1.91 -33.61 -2.38
N THR A 348 -0.91 -32.78 -2.67
CA THR A 348 -1.10 -31.58 -3.50
C THR A 348 -1.04 -31.86 -5.00
N ASN A 349 -0.32 -32.90 -5.42
CA ASN A 349 -0.09 -33.23 -6.83
C ASN A 349 0.45 -32.02 -7.62
N LEU A 350 1.52 -31.40 -7.11
CA LEU A 350 2.18 -30.24 -7.75
C LEU A 350 3.17 -30.68 -8.84
N PHE A 351 3.83 -31.81 -8.65
CA PHE A 351 4.84 -32.35 -9.55
C PHE A 351 4.58 -33.82 -9.91
N GLY A 352 5.18 -34.26 -11.02
CA GLY A 352 5.16 -35.65 -11.48
C GLY A 352 3.97 -36.00 -12.39
N PRO A 353 3.74 -37.29 -12.68
CA PRO A 353 2.75 -37.73 -13.69
C PRO A 353 1.30 -37.38 -13.35
N LYS A 354 0.99 -37.11 -12.07
CA LYS A 354 -0.34 -36.72 -11.58
C LYS A 354 -0.48 -35.21 -11.38
N ALA A 355 0.50 -34.42 -11.83
CA ALA A 355 0.50 -32.98 -11.63
C ALA A 355 -0.81 -32.35 -12.12
N LYS A 356 -1.31 -31.38 -11.35
CA LYS A 356 -2.54 -30.64 -11.64
C LYS A 356 -2.22 -29.14 -11.74
N PRO A 357 -2.80 -28.43 -12.71
CA PRO A 357 -2.48 -27.03 -12.95
C PRO A 357 -3.06 -26.13 -11.87
N ILE A 358 -2.37 -25.04 -11.55
CA ILE A 358 -2.91 -23.95 -10.73
C ILE A 358 -3.58 -22.94 -11.66
N GLU A 359 -4.83 -22.56 -11.39
CA GLU A 359 -5.63 -21.74 -12.31
C GLU A 359 -5.49 -20.23 -12.04
N CYS A 360 -5.10 -19.84 -10.83
CA CYS A 360 -5.00 -18.45 -10.43
C CYS A 360 -4.07 -18.25 -9.23
N ILE A 361 -3.40 -17.11 -9.19
CA ILE A 361 -2.63 -16.64 -8.03
C ILE A 361 -3.43 -15.58 -7.31
N LEU A 362 -3.63 -15.74 -6.01
CA LEU A 362 -4.31 -14.78 -5.14
C LEU A 362 -3.35 -14.37 -4.02
N VAL A 363 -2.87 -13.12 -4.06
CA VAL A 363 -1.98 -12.57 -3.03
C VAL A 363 -2.87 -11.98 -1.94
N PHE A 364 -3.10 -12.74 -0.86
CA PHE A 364 -4.03 -12.40 0.23
C PHE A 364 -3.44 -11.40 1.22
N ASN A 365 -2.13 -11.42 1.44
CA ASN A 365 -1.47 -10.59 2.45
C ASN A 365 0.03 -10.44 2.13
N ASP A 366 0.77 -9.73 2.98
CA ASP A 366 2.22 -9.58 2.85
C ASP A 366 2.96 -10.93 2.94
N SER A 367 3.93 -11.11 2.05
CA SER A 367 4.86 -12.24 2.02
C SER A 367 5.66 -12.37 3.33
N ARG A 368 5.94 -13.61 3.73
CA ARG A 368 6.85 -13.93 4.87
C ARG A 368 8.19 -14.49 4.43
N ASP A 369 8.28 -14.97 3.20
CA ASP A 369 9.53 -15.35 2.55
C ASP A 369 9.48 -14.88 1.09
N MET A 370 9.92 -13.64 0.85
CA MET A 370 9.78 -13.00 -0.47
C MET A 370 10.53 -13.74 -1.57
N GLY A 371 11.62 -14.45 -1.25
CA GLY A 371 12.39 -15.21 -2.25
C GLY A 371 11.55 -16.34 -2.85
N SER A 372 11.02 -17.20 -1.98
CA SER A 372 10.15 -18.31 -2.37
C SER A 372 8.89 -17.81 -3.08
N ASP A 373 8.22 -16.81 -2.51
CA ASP A 373 6.96 -16.28 -3.05
C ASP A 373 7.16 -15.70 -4.46
N ILE A 374 8.20 -14.89 -4.67
CA ILE A 374 8.51 -14.30 -5.98
C ILE A 374 8.86 -15.38 -7.01
N GLN A 375 9.73 -16.34 -6.66
CA GLN A 375 10.16 -17.39 -7.58
C GLN A 375 8.96 -18.22 -8.05
N ILE A 376 8.12 -18.68 -7.12
CA ILE A 376 6.94 -19.51 -7.42
C ILE A 376 5.92 -18.73 -8.25
N ILE A 377 5.66 -17.45 -7.89
CA ILE A 377 4.76 -16.61 -8.67
C ILE A 377 5.26 -16.47 -10.11
N LEU A 378 6.52 -16.08 -10.31
CA LEU A 378 7.07 -15.86 -11.65
C LEU A 378 7.10 -17.14 -12.48
N GLU A 379 7.36 -18.29 -11.85
CA GLU A 379 7.28 -19.59 -12.51
C GLU A 379 5.87 -19.86 -13.03
N LEU A 380 4.84 -19.67 -12.19
CA LEU A 380 3.45 -19.87 -12.60
C LEU A 380 2.98 -18.87 -13.65
N LEU A 381 3.36 -17.59 -13.53
CA LEU A 381 3.04 -16.57 -14.55
C LEU A 381 3.67 -16.90 -15.92
N ASN A 382 4.73 -17.71 -15.96
CA ASN A 382 5.44 -18.14 -17.16
C ASN A 382 5.32 -19.65 -17.46
N SER A 383 4.47 -20.36 -16.72
CA SER A 383 4.25 -21.80 -16.88
C SER A 383 3.48 -22.10 -18.16
N GLN A 384 3.54 -23.35 -18.62
CA GLN A 384 2.54 -23.88 -19.55
C GLN A 384 1.25 -24.14 -18.76
N ASP A 385 0.21 -23.35 -19.00
CA ASP A 385 -1.16 -23.54 -18.47
C ASP A 385 -1.26 -23.81 -16.96
N GLY A 386 -0.40 -23.18 -16.14
CA GLY A 386 -0.44 -23.30 -14.68
C GLY A 386 0.27 -24.52 -14.10
N PHE A 387 0.98 -25.32 -14.91
CA PHE A 387 1.76 -26.46 -14.42
C PHE A 387 3.15 -26.03 -13.92
N LEU A 388 3.47 -26.32 -12.66
CA LEU A 388 4.82 -26.11 -12.11
C LEU A 388 5.86 -26.97 -12.84
N GLY A 389 7.10 -26.48 -12.89
CA GLY A 389 8.21 -27.12 -13.59
C GLY A 389 8.15 -26.99 -15.12
N THR A 390 7.23 -26.20 -15.66
CA THR A 390 7.07 -25.98 -17.10
C THR A 390 7.32 -24.53 -17.48
N LYS A 391 7.55 -24.29 -18.78
CA LYS A 391 7.71 -22.96 -19.34
C LYS A 391 6.92 -22.85 -20.64
N ARG A 392 6.05 -21.84 -20.76
CA ARG A 392 5.31 -21.60 -22.00
C ARG A 392 6.20 -21.01 -23.09
N ASN A 393 5.73 -21.17 -24.33
CA ASN A 393 6.16 -20.33 -25.43
C ASN A 393 5.52 -18.95 -25.29
N PHE A 394 6.31 -17.95 -24.89
CA PHE A 394 5.82 -16.62 -24.60
C PHE A 394 5.70 -15.76 -25.88
N ASP A 395 4.54 -15.14 -26.07
CA ASP A 395 4.37 -14.09 -27.08
C ASP A 395 4.90 -12.76 -26.52
N LYS A 396 6.02 -12.29 -27.10
CA LYS A 396 6.67 -11.03 -26.70
C LYS A 396 5.79 -9.79 -26.89
N ASN A 397 4.70 -9.89 -27.65
CA ASN A 397 3.75 -8.81 -27.84
C ASN A 397 2.60 -8.82 -26.81
N SER A 398 2.60 -9.77 -25.87
CA SER A 398 1.53 -9.92 -24.90
C SER A 398 2.02 -9.77 -23.46
N SER A 399 1.52 -8.76 -22.75
CA SER A 399 1.72 -8.59 -21.30
C SER A 399 0.94 -9.61 -20.45
N LYS A 400 0.20 -10.52 -21.09
CA LYS A 400 -0.72 -11.44 -20.43
C LYS A 400 0.05 -12.61 -19.78
N PRO A 401 -0.11 -12.85 -18.47
CA PRO A 401 0.47 -14.01 -17.81
C PRO A 401 -0.17 -15.33 -18.25
N SER A 402 0.48 -16.45 -17.95
CA SER A 402 -0.06 -17.78 -18.24
C SER A 402 -1.37 -18.02 -17.50
N ILE A 403 -1.39 -17.63 -16.22
CA ILE A 403 -2.55 -17.65 -15.34
C ILE A 403 -2.74 -16.28 -14.71
N PRO A 404 -3.99 -15.87 -14.41
CA PRO A 404 -4.24 -14.57 -13.79
C PRO A 404 -3.65 -14.48 -12.38
N ILE A 405 -3.27 -13.27 -12.00
CA ILE A 405 -2.82 -12.92 -10.66
C ILE A 405 -3.62 -11.74 -10.12
N TYR A 406 -4.05 -11.86 -8.86
CA TYR A 406 -4.78 -10.83 -8.14
C TYR A 406 -3.98 -10.41 -6.89
N PHE A 407 -3.77 -9.11 -6.73
CA PHE A 407 -3.22 -8.50 -5.52
C PHE A 407 -4.36 -7.92 -4.69
N SER A 408 -4.39 -8.22 -3.40
CA SER A 408 -5.42 -7.72 -2.48
C SER A 408 -5.19 -6.30 -1.98
N ASN A 409 -3.95 -5.80 -2.10
CA ASN A 409 -3.53 -4.49 -1.64
C ASN A 409 -2.39 -3.95 -2.52
N ASN A 410 -2.42 -2.65 -2.83
CA ASN A 410 -1.39 -1.94 -3.59
C ASN A 410 -0.54 -0.98 -2.75
N ASP A 411 -0.76 -0.91 -1.43
CA ASP A 411 -0.06 0.03 -0.56
C ASP A 411 1.45 -0.26 -0.61
N PHE A 412 2.22 0.75 -1.03
CA PHE A 412 3.67 0.68 -1.06
C PHE A 412 4.24 0.61 0.37
N VAL A 413 3.68 1.41 1.28
CA VAL A 413 4.07 1.47 2.69
C VAL A 413 2.86 1.49 3.61
N TRP A 414 3.04 0.99 4.84
CA TRP A 414 2.05 1.03 5.90
C TRP A 414 2.70 1.34 7.27
N ALA A 415 1.89 1.79 8.22
CA ALA A 415 2.34 2.16 9.57
C ALA A 415 2.17 0.98 10.56
N ASN A 416 3.23 0.66 11.31
CA ASN A 416 3.19 -0.32 12.40
C ASN A 416 3.79 0.30 13.69
N ASP A 417 4.15 -0.53 14.68
CA ASP A 417 4.73 -0.06 15.95
C ASP A 417 6.14 0.56 15.80
N TYR A 418 6.77 0.46 14.61
CA TYR A 418 8.06 1.11 14.33
C TYR A 418 7.88 2.58 13.93
N GLN A 419 8.91 3.39 14.13
CA GLN A 419 8.86 4.84 13.92
C GLN A 419 8.76 5.23 12.43
N LEU A 420 9.23 4.38 11.52
CA LEU A 420 9.22 4.64 10.08
C LEU A 420 8.29 3.66 9.34
N PRO A 421 7.56 4.10 8.30
CA PRO A 421 6.69 3.24 7.50
C PRO A 421 7.41 2.01 6.96
N ARG A 422 6.75 0.85 6.95
CA ARG A 422 7.29 -0.42 6.44
C ARG A 422 6.72 -0.72 5.06
N PHE A 423 7.47 -1.43 4.23
CA PHE A 423 6.95 -1.89 2.94
C PHE A 423 5.77 -2.84 3.13
N GLY A 424 4.73 -2.64 2.31
CA GLY A 424 3.56 -3.52 2.24
C GLY A 424 3.56 -4.37 0.96
N GLN A 425 2.39 -4.92 0.63
CA GLN A 425 2.19 -5.78 -0.53
C GLN A 425 2.52 -5.09 -1.86
N GLY A 426 2.38 -3.76 -1.94
CA GLY A 426 2.77 -2.99 -3.12
C GLY A 426 4.25 -3.14 -3.48
N ALA A 427 5.15 -3.29 -2.50
CA ALA A 427 6.57 -3.54 -2.77
C ALA A 427 6.79 -4.93 -3.40
N LEU A 428 6.07 -5.96 -2.94
CA LEU A 428 6.09 -7.28 -3.54
C LEU A 428 5.61 -7.23 -5.00
N LYS A 429 4.50 -6.52 -5.25
CA LYS A 429 3.99 -6.32 -6.61
C LYS A 429 5.01 -5.63 -7.52
N ILE A 430 5.66 -4.55 -7.06
CA ILE A 430 6.70 -3.86 -7.84
C ILE A 430 7.83 -4.81 -8.23
N MET A 431 8.27 -5.67 -7.31
CA MET A 431 9.31 -6.68 -7.60
C MET A 431 8.83 -7.68 -8.66
N ILE A 432 7.61 -8.21 -8.50
CA ILE A 432 7.02 -9.15 -9.47
C ILE A 432 6.89 -8.50 -10.85
N ASP A 433 6.32 -7.30 -10.94
CA ASP A 433 6.14 -6.57 -12.20
C ASP A 433 7.50 -6.33 -12.88
N SER A 434 8.51 -5.91 -12.11
CA SER A 434 9.85 -5.61 -12.63
C SER A 434 10.55 -6.86 -13.16
N LEU A 435 10.48 -7.97 -12.41
CA LEU A 435 11.08 -9.23 -12.81
C LEU A 435 10.33 -9.85 -13.98
N TYR A 436 8.99 -9.82 -13.98
CA TYR A 436 8.19 -10.30 -15.10
C TYR A 436 8.51 -9.53 -16.39
N LYS A 437 8.54 -8.19 -16.31
CA LYS A 437 8.98 -7.31 -17.41
C LYS A 437 10.36 -7.71 -17.93
N HIS A 438 11.33 -7.87 -17.05
CA HIS A 438 12.69 -8.22 -17.43
C HIS A 438 12.78 -9.61 -18.08
N SER A 439 12.14 -10.62 -17.49
CA SER A 439 12.16 -12.00 -17.97
C SER A 439 11.48 -12.19 -19.33
N ASN A 440 10.46 -11.37 -19.62
CA ASN A 440 9.63 -11.50 -20.81
C ASN A 440 9.89 -10.45 -21.90
N GLY A 441 10.58 -9.35 -21.56
CA GLY A 441 10.83 -8.24 -22.49
C GLY A 441 9.56 -7.45 -22.84
N VAL A 442 8.60 -7.35 -21.92
CA VAL A 442 7.33 -6.61 -22.08
C VAL A 442 7.29 -5.33 -21.25
N ASP A 443 6.33 -4.46 -21.51
CA ASP A 443 6.25 -3.18 -20.81
C ASP A 443 5.71 -3.29 -19.38
N PHE A 444 4.79 -4.23 -19.12
CA PHE A 444 4.14 -4.44 -17.84
C PHE A 444 3.59 -5.88 -17.72
N LEU A 445 3.21 -6.28 -16.50
CA LEU A 445 2.44 -7.49 -16.23
C LEU A 445 0.94 -7.13 -16.17
N GLU A 446 0.11 -7.81 -16.97
CA GLU A 446 -1.34 -7.71 -16.83
C GLU A 446 -1.77 -8.43 -15.54
N SER A 447 -1.99 -7.66 -14.47
CA SER A 447 -2.43 -8.13 -13.16
C SER A 447 -3.69 -7.40 -12.71
N THR A 448 -4.48 -8.03 -11.85
CA THR A 448 -5.63 -7.37 -11.22
C THR A 448 -5.24 -6.91 -9.82
N VAL A 449 -5.52 -5.66 -9.50
CA VAL A 449 -5.34 -5.10 -8.16
C VAL A 449 -6.72 -4.83 -7.58
N ILE A 450 -6.91 -5.27 -6.35
CA ILE A 450 -8.01 -4.85 -5.50
C ILE A 450 -7.41 -4.19 -4.25
N GLY A 451 -8.27 -3.79 -3.31
CA GLY A 451 -7.90 -2.93 -2.19
C GLY A 451 -8.08 -1.46 -2.55
N LYS A 452 -8.09 -0.59 -1.55
CA LYS A 452 -8.07 0.86 -1.77
C LYS A 452 -6.79 1.23 -2.54
N PRO A 453 -6.84 2.16 -3.51
CA PRO A 453 -7.97 3.01 -3.90
C PRO A 453 -8.88 2.44 -5.01
N GLU A 454 -8.78 1.15 -5.33
CA GLU A 454 -9.44 0.57 -6.50
C GLU A 454 -10.97 0.54 -6.38
N LYS A 455 -11.66 0.96 -7.46
CA LYS A 455 -13.13 1.03 -7.52
C LYS A 455 -13.80 -0.28 -7.11
N VAL A 456 -13.21 -1.41 -7.51
CA VAL A 456 -13.71 -2.77 -7.20
C VAL A 456 -13.90 -3.02 -5.70
N THR A 457 -13.03 -2.47 -4.86
CA THR A 457 -13.13 -2.59 -3.40
C THR A 457 -14.20 -1.70 -2.83
N TYR A 458 -14.38 -0.49 -3.38
CA TYR A 458 -15.46 0.41 -3.00
C TYR A 458 -16.84 -0.10 -3.45
N ASP A 459 -16.93 -0.77 -4.61
CA ASP A 459 -18.14 -1.47 -5.04
C ASP A 459 -18.56 -2.53 -4.00
N TYR A 460 -17.62 -3.40 -3.58
CA TYR A 460 -17.87 -4.41 -2.56
C TYR A 460 -18.24 -3.77 -1.21
N ALA A 461 -17.50 -2.75 -0.77
CA ALA A 461 -17.76 -2.04 0.47
C ALA A 461 -19.15 -1.38 0.47
N HIS A 462 -19.59 -0.87 -0.67
CA HIS A 462 -20.91 -0.27 -0.80
C HIS A 462 -22.03 -1.31 -0.66
N HIS A 463 -21.89 -2.51 -1.25
CA HIS A 463 -22.82 -3.61 -1.00
C HIS A 463 -22.86 -4.00 0.48
N ALA A 464 -21.68 -4.20 1.10
CA ALA A 464 -21.57 -4.55 2.51
C ALA A 464 -22.24 -3.51 3.42
N LEU A 465 -22.05 -2.22 3.12
CA LEU A 465 -22.66 -1.12 3.86
C LEU A 465 -24.18 -1.07 3.71
N ILE A 466 -24.70 -1.34 2.51
CA ILE A 466 -26.16 -1.41 2.26
C ILE A 466 -26.78 -2.59 3.02
N ASP A 467 -26.14 -3.75 2.99
CA ASP A 467 -26.62 -4.92 3.72
C ASP A 467 -26.54 -4.73 5.23
N TRP A 468 -25.49 -4.07 5.72
CA TRP A 468 -25.40 -3.69 7.13
C TRP A 468 -26.50 -2.70 7.54
N ARG A 469 -26.81 -1.71 6.69
CA ARG A 469 -27.95 -0.82 6.93
C ARG A 469 -29.26 -1.59 7.05
N LYS A 470 -29.49 -2.60 6.19
CA LYS A 470 -30.71 -3.45 6.28
C LYS A 470 -30.76 -4.19 7.61
N ASN A 471 -29.63 -4.71 8.11
CA ASN A 471 -29.55 -5.37 9.42
C ASN A 471 -30.01 -4.41 10.54
N ILE A 472 -29.44 -3.21 10.61
CA ILE A 472 -29.82 -2.20 11.62
C ILE A 472 -31.33 -1.90 11.59
N LEU A 473 -31.92 -1.78 10.41
CA LEU A 473 -33.35 -1.47 10.25
C LEU A 473 -34.28 -2.66 10.56
N GLN A 474 -33.80 -3.90 10.42
CA GLN A 474 -34.58 -5.10 10.72
C GLN A 474 -34.59 -5.43 12.22
N GLU A 475 -33.50 -5.13 12.94
CA GLU A 475 -33.46 -5.22 14.41
C GLU A 475 -34.61 -4.43 15.06
N ASP A 476 -34.99 -3.28 14.47
CA ASP A 476 -36.11 -2.45 14.94
C ASP A 476 -37.50 -3.05 14.71
N GLN A 477 -37.63 -4.01 13.79
CA GLN A 477 -38.92 -4.60 13.41
C GLN A 477 -39.23 -5.91 14.17
N ASN A 478 -38.47 -6.27 15.22
CA ASN A 478 -38.61 -7.52 15.99
C ASN A 478 -38.61 -8.81 15.15
N HIS A 479 -38.06 -8.76 13.93
CA HIS A 479 -37.86 -9.94 13.10
C HIS A 479 -36.48 -10.53 13.37
N HIS A 480 -36.37 -11.38 14.40
CA HIS A 480 -35.17 -12.19 14.67
C HIS A 480 -35.03 -13.32 13.64
N ASN A 481 -34.64 -12.99 12.41
CA ASN A 481 -34.01 -13.96 11.53
C ASN A 481 -32.49 -13.82 11.71
N ASN A 482 -31.92 -14.67 12.55
CA ASN A 482 -30.52 -14.62 13.01
C ASN A 482 -29.46 -14.97 11.95
N ASP A 483 -29.84 -15.12 10.67
CA ASP A 483 -28.96 -15.60 9.61
C ASP A 483 -28.99 -14.67 8.39
N LEU A 484 -28.74 -13.37 8.58
CA LEU A 484 -28.43 -12.51 7.44
C LEU A 484 -27.02 -12.81 6.96
N GLU A 485 -26.92 -13.80 6.07
CA GLU A 485 -25.70 -14.05 5.29
C GLU A 485 -25.38 -12.82 4.44
N GLN A 486 -24.10 -12.41 4.41
CA GLN A 486 -23.64 -11.38 3.49
C GLN A 486 -23.88 -11.87 2.06
N VAL A 487 -24.67 -11.12 1.28
CA VAL A 487 -24.80 -11.42 -0.14
C VAL A 487 -23.46 -11.09 -0.79
N VAL A 488 -22.79 -12.10 -1.35
CA VAL A 488 -21.53 -11.89 -2.08
C VAL A 488 -21.87 -11.29 -3.45
N PRO A 489 -21.49 -10.03 -3.74
CA PRO A 489 -21.80 -9.41 -5.02
C PRO A 489 -20.91 -9.96 -6.14
N GLU A 490 -21.26 -9.66 -7.39
CA GLU A 490 -20.35 -9.86 -8.50
C GLU A 490 -19.19 -8.84 -8.41
N LEU A 491 -17.96 -9.30 -8.64
CA LEU A 491 -16.77 -8.46 -8.48
C LEU A 491 -16.81 -7.27 -9.46
N GLY A 492 -16.64 -6.05 -8.93
CA GLY A 492 -16.60 -4.82 -9.73
C GLY A 492 -17.96 -4.32 -10.23
N LYS A 493 -19.06 -4.87 -9.70
CA LYS A 493 -20.41 -4.36 -9.97
C LYS A 493 -20.90 -3.46 -8.83
N PRO A 494 -21.13 -2.16 -9.06
CA PRO A 494 -21.69 -1.28 -8.04
C PRO A 494 -23.12 -1.69 -7.70
N PRO A 495 -23.62 -1.36 -6.49
CA PRO A 495 -25.03 -1.51 -6.16
C PRO A 495 -25.93 -0.70 -7.11
N VAL A 496 -27.07 -1.28 -7.47
CA VAL A 496 -28.13 -0.58 -8.22
C VAL A 496 -29.05 0.10 -7.21
N ASN A 497 -29.21 1.43 -7.32
CA ASN A 497 -30.03 2.26 -6.43
C ASN A 497 -29.61 2.21 -4.95
N SER A 498 -28.56 2.95 -4.59
CA SER A 498 -28.17 3.05 -3.18
C SER A 498 -29.23 3.79 -2.36
N PRO A 499 -29.65 3.25 -1.20
CA PRO A 499 -30.52 3.96 -0.25
C PRO A 499 -29.77 5.04 0.56
N LEU A 500 -28.44 5.11 0.43
CA LEU A 500 -27.60 6.06 1.13
C LEU A 500 -27.47 7.34 0.30
N LYS A 501 -27.82 8.49 0.88
CA LYS A 501 -27.67 9.80 0.24
C LYS A 501 -26.25 10.34 0.37
N LYS A 502 -25.60 10.08 1.51
CA LYS A 502 -24.23 10.54 1.79
C LYS A 502 -23.44 9.45 2.50
N VAL A 503 -22.24 9.18 1.98
CA VAL A 503 -21.28 8.25 2.57
C VAL A 503 -19.97 9.00 2.79
N PHE A 504 -19.42 8.89 4.00
CA PHE A 504 -18.19 9.55 4.41
C PHE A 504 -17.12 8.50 4.72
N MET A 505 -16.03 8.49 3.95
CA MET A 505 -14.83 7.72 4.31
C MET A 505 -13.98 8.55 5.26
N VAL A 506 -13.59 7.96 6.38
CA VAL A 506 -12.58 8.52 7.30
C VAL A 506 -11.29 7.71 7.12
N GLY A 507 -10.24 8.39 6.66
CA GLY A 507 -8.96 7.80 6.32
C GLY A 507 -7.79 8.64 6.80
N ASP A 508 -6.60 8.04 6.85
CA ASP A 508 -5.35 8.69 7.22
C ASP A 508 -4.35 8.78 6.06
N ASN A 509 -4.62 8.12 4.93
CA ASN A 509 -3.71 8.05 3.79
C ASN A 509 -4.29 8.73 2.53
N PRO A 510 -3.74 9.88 2.09
CA PRO A 510 -4.18 10.57 0.88
C PRO A 510 -4.05 9.75 -0.41
N GLU A 511 -3.07 8.85 -0.49
CA GLU A 511 -2.79 8.01 -1.67
C GLU A 511 -3.64 6.73 -1.71
N SER A 512 -4.44 6.44 -0.68
CA SER A 512 -5.28 5.26 -0.59
C SER A 512 -6.73 5.62 -0.26
N ASP A 513 -7.00 6.10 0.95
CA ASP A 513 -8.36 6.38 1.41
C ASP A 513 -8.97 7.57 0.67
N ILE A 514 -8.25 8.69 0.59
CA ILE A 514 -8.82 9.95 0.09
C ILE A 514 -9.00 9.88 -1.43
N ILE A 515 -7.97 9.47 -2.16
CA ILE A 515 -8.07 9.32 -3.62
C ILE A 515 -9.13 8.28 -4.02
N GLY A 516 -9.19 7.12 -3.34
CA GLY A 516 -10.19 6.09 -3.63
C GLY A 516 -11.62 6.59 -3.40
N THR A 517 -11.84 7.28 -2.28
CA THR A 517 -13.14 7.84 -1.93
C THR A 517 -13.59 8.91 -2.92
N ASN A 518 -12.69 9.84 -3.26
CA ASN A 518 -12.97 10.90 -4.21
C ASN A 518 -13.30 10.33 -5.60
N ASN A 519 -12.52 9.35 -6.07
CA ASN A 519 -12.76 8.69 -7.35
C ASN A 519 -14.08 7.93 -7.39
N TYR A 520 -14.52 7.39 -6.25
CA TYR A 520 -15.80 6.68 -6.15
C TYR A 520 -17.02 7.62 -6.05
N GLY A 521 -16.79 8.90 -5.73
CA GLY A 521 -17.85 9.90 -5.55
C GLY A 521 -18.45 9.96 -4.14
N TRP A 522 -17.75 9.38 -3.15
CA TRP A 522 -18.05 9.55 -1.74
C TRP A 522 -17.37 10.81 -1.18
N GLU A 523 -17.76 11.22 0.02
CA GLU A 523 -17.13 12.33 0.73
C GLU A 523 -15.97 11.80 1.59
N SER A 524 -14.86 12.54 1.66
CA SER A 524 -13.64 12.11 2.35
C SER A 524 -13.26 13.04 3.50
N ILE A 525 -12.91 12.41 4.62
CA ILE A 525 -12.41 13.03 5.86
C ILE A 525 -11.01 12.49 6.09
N LEU A 526 -10.03 13.39 6.18
CA LEU A 526 -8.64 13.04 6.46
C LEU A 526 -8.32 13.28 7.94
N VAL A 527 -7.68 12.33 8.61
CA VAL A 527 -7.26 12.46 10.01
C VAL A 527 -5.75 12.51 10.19
N ARG A 528 -5.26 13.20 11.23
CA ARG A 528 -3.82 13.35 11.56
C ARG A 528 -3.23 12.18 12.37
N THR A 529 -4.05 11.20 12.74
CA THR A 529 -3.66 10.11 13.64
C THR A 529 -2.84 9.00 12.97
N GLY A 530 -2.58 9.06 11.66
CA GLY A 530 -1.91 7.99 10.91
C GLY A 530 -0.77 8.46 10.00
N VAL A 531 -0.74 7.95 8.77
CA VAL A 531 0.28 8.18 7.73
C VAL A 531 0.43 9.67 7.45
N PHE A 532 -0.69 10.36 7.20
CA PHE A 532 -0.68 11.78 6.85
C PHE A 532 0.00 12.65 7.93
N LYS A 533 0.80 13.60 7.45
CA LYS A 533 1.38 14.70 8.21
C LYS A 533 1.07 15.99 7.46
N ASP A 534 0.75 17.08 8.17
CA ASP A 534 0.44 18.36 7.49
C ASP A 534 1.54 18.82 6.52
N GLN A 535 2.80 18.48 6.83
CA GLN A 535 3.96 18.74 5.97
C GLN A 535 3.84 18.08 4.59
N ASP A 536 3.21 16.91 4.48
CA ASP A 536 3.00 16.21 3.21
C ASP A 536 2.25 17.11 2.22
N PHE A 537 1.25 17.86 2.71
CA PHE A 537 0.45 18.76 1.90
C PHE A 537 1.14 20.08 1.57
N ILE A 538 2.06 20.52 2.44
CA ILE A 538 2.89 21.72 2.23
C ILE A 538 3.95 21.45 1.17
N ASP A 539 4.56 20.26 1.21
CA ASP A 539 5.65 19.87 0.30
C ASP A 539 5.15 19.37 -1.05
N ASP A 540 3.85 19.07 -1.16
CA ASP A 540 3.21 18.59 -2.38
C ASP A 540 2.99 19.69 -3.43
N LYS A 541 4.10 20.20 -3.96
CA LYS A 541 4.12 21.17 -5.06
C LYS A 541 3.60 20.59 -6.37
N ALA A 542 3.64 19.27 -6.52
CA ALA A 542 3.26 18.56 -7.73
C ALA A 542 1.77 18.15 -7.76
N GLY A 543 1.04 18.30 -6.65
CA GLY A 543 -0.36 17.87 -6.54
C GLY A 543 -0.51 16.35 -6.55
N LYS A 544 0.48 15.62 -6.02
CA LYS A 544 0.48 14.16 -5.89
C LYS A 544 -0.63 13.68 -4.95
N TYR A 545 -0.89 14.40 -3.86
CA TYR A 545 -1.83 13.94 -2.84
C TYR A 545 -3.25 14.43 -3.09
N ALA A 546 -4.20 13.50 -3.06
CA ALA A 546 -5.61 13.83 -3.09
C ALA A 546 -6.02 14.64 -1.85
N ARG A 547 -6.91 15.61 -2.06
CA ARG A 547 -7.41 16.49 -0.99
C ARG A 547 -8.77 15.99 -0.50
N PRO A 548 -9.01 15.97 0.83
CA PRO A 548 -10.29 15.54 1.37
C PRO A 548 -11.40 16.52 0.97
N THR A 549 -12.60 16.01 0.70
CA THR A 549 -13.74 16.85 0.29
C THR A 549 -14.36 17.61 1.45
N ILE A 550 -14.28 17.06 2.67
CA ILE A 550 -14.81 17.69 3.89
C ILE A 550 -13.74 18.51 4.59
N GLY A 551 -12.56 17.91 4.83
CA GLY A 551 -11.47 18.58 5.52
C GLY A 551 -10.50 17.64 6.22
N ILE A 552 -9.58 18.26 6.96
CA ILE A 552 -8.53 17.61 7.73
C ILE A 552 -8.81 17.83 9.22
N PHE A 553 -8.86 16.75 9.99
CA PHE A 553 -9.23 16.76 11.39
C PHE A 553 -8.16 16.09 12.24
N ASP A 554 -8.12 16.43 13.53
CA ASP A 554 -7.10 15.90 14.43
C ASP A 554 -7.30 14.39 14.67
N ASP A 555 -8.55 13.95 14.78
CA ASP A 555 -8.92 12.56 14.93
C ASP A 555 -10.32 12.25 14.35
N VAL A 556 -10.72 10.98 14.51
CA VAL A 556 -11.98 10.44 14.04
C VAL A 556 -13.22 11.08 14.70
N ASP A 557 -13.16 11.46 15.99
CA ASP A 557 -14.29 12.08 16.70
C ASP A 557 -14.54 13.49 16.17
N CYS A 558 -13.48 14.27 15.92
CA CYS A 558 -13.57 15.61 15.36
C CYS A 558 -14.23 15.61 13.97
N GLY A 559 -13.78 14.72 13.08
CA GLY A 559 -14.34 14.61 11.73
C GLY A 559 -15.79 14.14 11.70
N VAL A 560 -16.12 13.11 12.50
CA VAL A 560 -17.50 12.59 12.56
C VAL A 560 -18.45 13.62 13.17
N ASN A 561 -18.09 14.24 14.30
CA ASN A 561 -18.95 15.24 14.93
C ASN A 561 -19.18 16.47 14.05
N HIS A 562 -18.21 16.86 13.21
CA HIS A 562 -18.41 17.91 12.22
C HIS A 562 -19.58 17.57 11.27
N ILE A 563 -19.64 16.33 10.77
CA ILE A 563 -20.72 15.85 9.91
C ILE A 563 -22.04 15.74 10.66
N LEU A 564 -22.04 15.16 11.86
CA LEU A 564 -23.28 15.00 12.65
C LEU A 564 -23.90 16.37 12.96
N ASN A 565 -23.09 17.35 13.36
CA ASN A 565 -23.55 18.71 13.59
C ASN A 565 -24.07 19.38 12.31
N HIS A 566 -23.49 19.08 11.15
CA HIS A 566 -23.93 19.69 9.89
C HIS A 566 -25.27 19.14 9.39
N TYR A 567 -25.49 17.83 9.47
CA TYR A 567 -26.62 17.16 8.83
C TYR A 567 -27.75 16.75 9.78
N LEU A 568 -27.49 16.62 11.08
CA LEU A 568 -28.46 16.12 12.07
C LEU A 568 -28.85 17.15 13.15
N SER A 569 -28.16 18.30 13.27
CA SER A 569 -28.53 19.36 14.23
C SER A 569 -29.70 20.22 13.76
#